data_AF-A0A3B8XQZ7-F1
#
_entry.id   AF-A0A3B8XQZ7-F1
#
_cell.length_a   1.000
_cell.length_b   1.000
_cell.length_c   1.000
_cell.angle_alpha   90.00
_cell.angle_beta   90.00
_cell.angle_gamma   90.00
#
_symmetry.space_group_name_H-M   'P 1'
#
loop_
_entity.id
_entity.type
_entity.pdbx_description
1 polymer ?
#
loop_
_entity_poly.entity_id
_entity_poly.type
_entity_poly.pdbx_seq_one_letter_code
_entity_poly.pdbx_strand_id
1 'polypeptide(L)' 'MTLWPEAKSVIMLAMNYGPENDPLDLLERRDRAAISVYARNRDYHDLVKKRLKQVARWLAETSGAEVKVFVDTAP' A
#
# COMPACT_ATOMS: atom_id res chain seq x y z
N MET A 1 0.23 2.56 -23.85
CA MET A 1 -0.96 3.25 -23.31
C MET A 1 -0.49 4.12 -22.17
N THR A 2 -0.91 5.38 -22.08
CA THR A 2 -0.46 6.31 -21.03
C THR A 2 -1.58 6.45 -19.99
N LEU A 3 -1.28 6.19 -18.72
CA LEU A 3 -2.28 6.17 -17.65
C LEU A 3 -2.86 7.55 -17.32
N TRP A 4 -2.07 8.60 -17.55
CA TRP A 4 -2.46 10.00 -17.45
C TRP A 4 -1.41 10.93 -18.10
N PRO A 5 -1.57 11.33 -19.36
CA PRO A 5 -0.58 12.13 -20.09
C PRO A 5 -0.23 13.48 -19.44
N GLU A 6 -1.17 14.09 -18.75
CA GLU A 6 -1.05 15.44 -18.19
C GLU A 6 -0.33 15.46 -16.84
N ALA A 7 -0.10 14.30 -16.21
CA ALA A 7 0.50 14.18 -14.89
C ALA A 7 1.90 14.83 -14.84
N LYS A 8 2.13 15.67 -13.83
CA LYS A 8 3.40 16.41 -13.63
C LYS A 8 4.25 15.88 -12.49
N SER A 9 3.67 15.12 -11.58
CA SER A 9 4.35 14.59 -10.39
C SER A 9 3.72 13.30 -9.91
N VAL A 10 4.48 12.55 -9.10
CA VAL A 10 4.02 11.35 -8.42
C VAL A 10 4.43 11.46 -6.95
N ILE A 11 3.48 11.18 -6.05
CA ILE A 11 3.73 11.09 -4.61
C ILE A 11 3.69 9.61 -4.23
N MET A 12 4.83 9.09 -3.79
CA MET A 12 4.95 7.70 -3.33
C MET A 12 4.81 7.65 -1.81
N LEU A 13 3.91 6.80 -1.32
CA LEU A 13 3.68 6.60 0.10
C LEU A 13 3.89 5.13 0.44
N ALA A 14 4.50 4.86 1.61
CA ALA A 14 4.78 3.53 2.09
C ALA A 14 4.26 3.34 3.52
N MET A 15 3.88 2.10 3.83
CA MET A 15 3.51 1.69 5.18
C MET A 15 4.38 0.51 5.58
N ASN A 16 4.95 0.57 6.78
CA ASN A 16 5.65 -0.57 7.35
C ASN A 16 4.63 -1.62 7.79
N TYR A 17 4.82 -2.86 7.34
CA TYR A 17 4.01 -4.02 7.72
C TYR A 17 4.82 -5.08 8.49
N GLY A 18 6.07 -4.77 8.85
CA GLY A 18 6.93 -5.63 9.65
C GLY A 18 6.27 -6.00 10.97
N PRO A 19 6.35 -7.29 11.40
CA PRO A 19 5.84 -7.68 12.69
C PRO A 19 6.76 -7.18 13.81
N GLU A 20 6.26 -7.19 15.06
CA GLU A 20 7.07 -6.81 16.23
C GLU A 20 8.23 -7.78 16.50
N ASN A 21 8.05 -9.06 16.15
CA ASN A 21 9.05 -10.12 16.31
C ASN A 21 9.74 -10.44 14.99
N ASP A 22 10.88 -11.13 15.04
CA ASP A 22 11.56 -11.59 13.83
C ASP A 22 10.66 -12.58 13.06
N PRO A 23 10.26 -12.27 11.82
CA PRO A 23 9.41 -13.17 11.05
C PRO A 23 10.09 -14.49 10.65
N LEU A 24 11.41 -14.58 10.75
CA LEU A 24 12.22 -15.75 10.40
C LEU A 24 12.26 -16.81 11.52
N ASP A 25 11.93 -16.46 12.76
CA ASP A 25 11.83 -17.41 13.89
C ASP A 25 10.90 -18.59 13.58
N LEU A 26 9.91 -18.36 12.69
CA LEU A 26 8.97 -19.40 12.28
C LEU A 26 9.62 -20.50 11.43
N LEU A 27 10.74 -20.21 10.75
CA LEU A 27 11.46 -21.17 9.90
C LEU A 27 12.16 -22.27 10.71
N GLU A 28 12.42 -22.03 12.00
CA GLU A 28 13.02 -23.03 12.89
C GLU A 28 12.01 -24.09 13.34
N ARG A 29 10.70 -23.84 13.15
CA ARG A 29 9.62 -24.70 13.62
C ARG A 29 9.35 -25.81 12.60
N ARG A 30 9.64 -27.06 12.99
CA ARG A 30 9.46 -28.25 12.13
C ARG A 30 8.03 -28.78 12.04
N ASP A 31 7.11 -28.24 12.85
CA ASP A 31 5.72 -28.71 12.96
C ASP A 31 4.73 -27.89 12.12
N ARG A 32 5.17 -26.83 11.44
CA ARG A 32 4.31 -25.90 10.70
C ARG A 32 5.05 -25.23 9.53
N ALA A 33 4.27 -24.75 8.55
CA ALA A 33 4.80 -23.95 7.45
C ALA A 33 4.82 -22.46 7.80
N ALA A 34 5.68 -21.70 7.10
CA ALA A 34 5.75 -20.26 7.21
C ALA A 34 4.97 -19.55 6.08
N ILE A 35 4.15 -18.57 6.45
CA ILE A 35 3.47 -17.67 5.52
C ILE A 35 4.21 -16.34 5.51
N SER A 36 4.38 -15.72 4.34
CA SER A 36 5.00 -14.38 4.22
C SER A 36 4.22 -13.34 5.03
N VAL A 37 4.94 -12.41 5.69
CA VAL A 37 4.35 -11.40 6.58
C VAL A 37 3.25 -10.60 5.91
N TYR A 38 3.41 -10.27 4.62
CA TYR A 38 2.44 -9.48 3.87
C TYR A 38 1.04 -10.13 3.82
N ALA A 39 0.98 -11.46 3.93
CA ALA A 39 -0.25 -12.25 3.86
C ALA A 39 -0.74 -12.75 5.24
N ARG A 40 -0.11 -12.33 6.35
CA ARG A 40 -0.51 -12.77 7.72
C ARG A 40 -1.67 -11.97 8.29
N ASN A 41 -1.91 -10.75 7.80
CA ASN A 41 -2.89 -9.82 8.33
C ASN A 41 -4.05 -9.60 7.35
N ARG A 42 -4.99 -8.72 7.72
CA ARG A 42 -6.05 -8.26 6.81
C ARG A 42 -5.46 -7.77 5.49
N ASP A 43 -6.21 -7.95 4.42
CA ASP A 43 -5.83 -7.49 3.09
C ASP A 43 -5.43 -6.00 3.13
N TYR A 44 -4.18 -5.73 2.77
CA TYR A 44 -3.60 -4.41 2.85
C TYR A 44 -4.25 -3.46 1.83
N HIS A 45 -4.81 -3.99 0.73
CA HIS A 45 -5.44 -3.18 -0.31
C HIS A 45 -6.55 -2.31 0.26
N ASP A 46 -7.41 -2.86 1.11
CA ASP A 46 -8.54 -2.12 1.69
C ASP A 46 -8.07 -0.97 2.59
N LEU A 47 -7.07 -1.25 3.43
CA LEU A 47 -6.51 -0.26 4.35
C LEU A 47 -5.77 0.85 3.61
N VAL A 48 -4.86 0.47 2.71
CA VAL A 48 -4.00 1.40 1.97
C VAL A 48 -4.84 2.24 1.02
N LYS A 49 -5.76 1.64 0.25
CA LYS A 49 -6.65 2.36 -0.68
C LYS A 49 -7.51 3.39 0.05
N LYS A 50 -8.08 3.04 1.21
CA LYS A 50 -8.88 3.97 2.00
C LYS A 50 -8.06 5.17 2.48
N ARG A 51 -6.84 4.94 2.99
CA ARG A 51 -5.93 6.00 3.45
C ARG A 51 -5.44 6.87 2.29
N LEU A 52 -5.06 6.28 1.16
CA LEU A 52 -4.65 7.03 -0.03
C LEU A 52 -5.78 7.92 -0.55
N LYS A 53 -7.04 7.45 -0.55
CA LYS A 53 -8.19 8.29 -0.90
C LYS A 53 -8.37 9.49 0.03
N GLN A 54 -8.09 9.32 1.33
CA GLN A 54 -8.14 10.45 2.28
C GLN A 54 -7.07 11.49 1.95
N VAL A 55 -5.83 11.06 1.70
CA VAL A 55 -4.74 11.96 1.31
C VAL A 55 -5.02 12.63 -0.03
N ALA A 56 -5.50 11.89 -1.03
CA ALA A 56 -5.83 12.41 -2.35
C ALA A 56 -6.95 13.47 -2.29
N ARG A 57 -7.99 13.21 -1.49
CA ARG A 57 -9.07 14.17 -1.26
C ARG A 57 -8.54 15.45 -0.63
N TRP A 58 -7.76 15.34 0.45
CA TRP A 58 -7.14 16.50 1.10
C TRP A 58 -6.25 17.29 0.13
N LEU A 59 -5.44 16.61 -0.69
CA LEU A 59 -4.56 17.25 -1.67
C LEU A 59 -5.37 18.00 -2.74
N ALA A 60 -6.41 17.38 -3.28
CA ALA A 60 -7.28 17.98 -4.28
C ALA A 60 -8.01 19.21 -3.71
N GLU A 61 -8.55 19.12 -2.49
CA GLU A 61 -9.23 20.22 -1.81
C GLU A 61 -8.28 21.39 -1.50
N THR A 62 -7.01 21.10 -1.16
CA THR A 62 -6.02 22.12 -0.78
C THR A 62 -5.37 22.81 -1.99
N SER A 63 -5.10 22.05 -3.06
CA SER A 63 -4.32 22.53 -4.21
C SER A 63 -5.15 22.88 -5.44
N GLY A 64 -6.40 22.38 -5.52
CA GLY A 64 -7.21 22.43 -6.74
C GLY A 64 -6.71 21.51 -7.86
N ALA A 65 -5.68 20.71 -7.63
CA ALA A 65 -5.16 19.77 -8.62
C ALA A 65 -6.05 18.54 -8.75
N GLU A 66 -6.11 18.00 -9.96
CA GLU A 66 -6.66 16.66 -10.18
C GLU A 66 -5.72 15.62 -9.56
N VAL A 67 -6.29 14.56 -8.96
CA VAL A 67 -5.51 13.48 -8.33
C VAL A 67 -6.07 12.12 -8.73
N LYS A 68 -5.16 11.19 -9.07
CA LYS A 68 -5.47 9.79 -9.37
C LYS A 68 -4.67 8.89 -8.44
N VAL A 69 -5.34 7.89 -7.86
CA VAL A 69 -4.76 7.00 -6.84
C VAL A 69 -4.60 5.59 -7.40
N PHE A 70 -3.47 4.96 -7.08
CA PHE A 70 -3.14 3.58 -7.43
C PHE A 70 -2.66 2.81 -6.19
N VAL A 71 -2.96 1.51 -6.13
CA VAL A 71 -2.42 0.56 -5.15
C VAL A 71 -2.39 -0.82 -5.78
N ASP A 72 -1.22 -1.45 -5.81
CA ASP A 72 -0.90 -2.81 -6.33
C ASP A 72 -1.32 -3.08 -7.78
N THR A 73 -2.62 -3.03 -8.03
CA THR A 73 -3.24 -3.06 -9.34
C THR A 73 -3.51 -1.63 -9.83
N ALA A 74 -2.85 -1.27 -10.92
CA ALA A 74 -3.30 -0.22 -11.83
C ALA A 74 -3.83 -0.91 -13.10
N PRO A 75 -4.86 -0.38 -13.78
CA PRO A 75 -5.02 -0.70 -15.20
C PRO A 75 -3.79 -0.26 -15.99
#